data_AF-A0A1D2QTW9-F1
#
_entry.id   AF-A0A1D2QTW9-F1
#
_cell.length_a   1.000
_cell.length_b   1.000
_cell.length_c   1.000
_cell.angle_alpha   90.00
_cell.angle_beta   90.00
_cell.angle_gamma   90.00
#
_symmetry.space_group_name_H-M   'P 1'
#
loop_
_entity.id
_entity.type
_entity.pdbx_description
1 polymer ?
#
loop_
_entity_poly.entity_id
_entity_poly.type
_entity_poly.pdbx_seq_one_letter_code
_entity_poly.pdbx_strand_id
1 'polypeptide(L)'
;MSDERTQRRAQKIINSIPSIKSRIGSNEVRSSPQRSGHAFTEYGGEGNPITINSTWAEGVTDKRLQATLYHESMHVQQHEDGMTGQSLSPLREFHAHNRELRHAMKHNLYSHEDMVGKLKKINKYAGKVKTAFPHLSDNVERQLGRIRKGKKPAKHSVSYWTKRVDP
;
A
#
# COMPACT_ATOMS: atom_id res chain seq x y z
N MET A 1 22.17 -12.24 -9.11
CA MET A 1 22.24 -12.51 -7.65
C MET A 1 21.29 -11.63 -6.83
N SER A 2 21.20 -10.32 -7.09
CA SER A 2 20.30 -9.37 -6.40
C SER A 2 18.80 -9.74 -6.45
N ASP A 3 18.31 -10.12 -7.63
CA ASP A 3 16.91 -10.48 -7.86
C ASP A 3 16.47 -11.71 -7.06
N GLU A 4 17.22 -12.80 -7.10
CA GLU A 4 16.90 -14.00 -6.31
C GLU A 4 16.83 -13.74 -4.81
N ARG A 5 17.73 -12.89 -4.28
CA ARG A 5 17.72 -12.52 -2.86
C ARG A 5 16.46 -11.73 -2.53
N THR A 6 16.12 -10.74 -3.36
CA THR A 6 14.89 -9.95 -3.21
C THR A 6 13.64 -10.83 -3.30
N GLN A 7 13.60 -11.74 -4.27
CA GLN A 7 12.52 -12.69 -4.47
C GLN A 7 12.31 -13.58 -3.24
N ARG A 8 13.38 -14.21 -2.72
CA ARG A 8 13.30 -15.04 -1.50
C ARG A 8 12.83 -14.25 -0.29
N ARG A 9 13.29 -13.01 -0.17
CA ARG A 9 12.93 -12.09 0.92
C ARG A 9 11.46 -11.66 0.85
N ALA A 10 10.96 -11.33 -0.35
CA ALA A 10 9.56 -11.03 -0.58
C ALA A 10 8.69 -12.26 -0.26
N GLN A 11 9.06 -13.45 -0.74
CA GLN A 11 8.33 -14.68 -0.46
C GLN A 11 8.26 -15.01 1.03
N LYS A 12 9.37 -14.79 1.77
CA LYS A 12 9.39 -14.94 3.23
C LYS A 12 8.39 -14.00 3.93
N ILE A 13 8.33 -12.74 3.50
CA ILE A 13 7.37 -11.77 4.03
C ILE A 13 5.94 -12.21 3.70
N ILE A 14 5.66 -12.58 2.45
CA ILE A 14 4.33 -13.03 2.01
C ILE A 14 3.88 -14.22 2.85
N ASN A 15 4.72 -15.24 3.00
CA ASN A 15 4.42 -16.44 3.75
C ASN A 15 4.19 -16.20 5.25
N SER A 16 4.80 -15.15 5.81
CA SER A 16 4.68 -14.82 7.24
C SER A 16 3.51 -13.87 7.56
N ILE A 17 2.88 -13.25 6.56
CA ILE A 17 1.78 -12.30 6.75
C ILE A 17 0.50 -12.85 6.09
N PRO A 18 -0.42 -13.48 6.87
CA PRO A 18 -1.61 -14.16 6.32
C PRO A 18 -2.48 -13.30 5.41
N SER A 19 -2.64 -12.01 5.72
CA SER A 19 -3.45 -11.10 4.89
C SER A 19 -2.83 -10.81 3.51
N ILE A 20 -1.50 -10.82 3.41
CA ILE A 20 -0.80 -10.66 2.12
C ILE A 20 -0.92 -11.99 1.36
N LYS A 21 -0.57 -13.11 2.02
CA LYS A 21 -0.66 -14.46 1.44
C LYS A 21 -2.04 -14.77 0.89
N SER A 22 -3.10 -14.44 1.64
CA SER A 22 -4.48 -14.72 1.23
C SER A 22 -4.92 -13.92 0.00
N ARG A 23 -4.45 -12.68 -0.16
CA ARG A 23 -4.81 -11.84 -1.32
C ARG A 23 -3.97 -12.16 -2.54
N ILE A 24 -2.71 -12.52 -2.33
CA ILE A 24 -1.86 -12.97 -3.43
C ILE A 24 -2.33 -14.33 -3.91
N GLY A 25 -2.71 -15.27 -3.02
CA GLY A 25 -3.26 -16.56 -3.43
C GLY A 25 -2.29 -17.30 -4.37
N SER A 26 -2.76 -17.61 -5.57
CA SER A 26 -1.97 -18.22 -6.66
C SER A 26 -1.23 -17.20 -7.55
N ASN A 27 -1.44 -15.90 -7.35
CA ASN A 27 -0.78 -14.84 -8.12
C ASN A 27 0.75 -14.86 -7.86
N GLU A 28 1.54 -14.66 -8.90
CA GLU A 28 3.00 -14.72 -8.80
C GLU A 28 3.58 -13.42 -8.23
N VAL A 29 4.69 -13.52 -7.49
CA VAL A 29 5.51 -12.34 -7.15
C VAL A 29 6.86 -12.48 -7.84
N ARG A 30 7.32 -11.40 -8.46
CA ARG A 30 8.57 -11.34 -9.22
C ARG A 30 9.43 -10.17 -8.73
N SER A 31 10.72 -10.22 -9.03
CA SER A 31 11.66 -9.11 -8.81
C SER A 31 12.38 -8.74 -10.10
N SER A 32 12.52 -7.44 -10.39
CA SER A 32 13.21 -6.94 -11.58
C SER A 32 13.87 -5.58 -11.32
N PRO A 33 15.12 -5.33 -11.75
CA PRO A 33 15.83 -4.07 -11.51
C PRO A 33 15.42 -2.94 -12.47
N GLN A 34 14.86 -3.28 -13.64
CA GLN A 34 14.60 -2.34 -14.74
C GLN A 34 13.29 -1.54 -14.60
N ARG A 35 12.59 -1.63 -13.46
CA ARG A 35 11.24 -1.07 -13.31
C ARG A 35 11.27 0.27 -12.56
N SER A 36 10.48 1.23 -13.01
CA SER A 36 10.27 2.48 -12.28
C SER A 36 9.32 2.27 -11.09
N GLY A 37 9.56 2.98 -9.99
CA GLY A 37 8.77 2.82 -8.76
C GLY A 37 9.28 1.72 -7.82
N HIS A 38 8.51 1.39 -6.78
CA HIS A 38 8.89 0.43 -5.74
C HIS A 38 8.45 -1.00 -6.07
N ALA A 39 7.19 -1.13 -6.49
CA ALA A 39 6.55 -2.35 -6.95
C ALA A 39 5.30 -1.94 -7.75
N PHE A 40 4.72 -2.88 -8.49
CA PHE A 40 3.44 -2.71 -9.14
C PHE A 40 2.78 -4.06 -9.37
N THR A 41 1.45 -4.04 -9.50
CA THR A 41 0.63 -5.20 -9.86
C THR A 41 0.30 -5.13 -11.35
N GLU A 42 0.63 -6.17 -12.10
CA GLU A 42 0.34 -6.31 -13.52
C GLU A 42 -1.11 -6.79 -13.71
N TYR A 43 -1.91 -6.06 -14.48
CA TYR A 43 -3.29 -6.44 -14.80
C TYR A 43 -3.37 -6.99 -16.22
N GLY A 44 -4.11 -8.09 -16.42
CA GLY A 44 -4.38 -8.65 -17.75
C GLY A 44 -3.46 -9.79 -18.20
N GLY A 45 -2.55 -10.26 -17.34
CA GLY A 45 -1.85 -11.55 -17.52
C GLY A 45 -2.50 -12.66 -16.69
N GLU A 46 -2.01 -13.90 -16.85
CA GLU A 46 -2.38 -14.99 -15.93
C GLU A 46 -1.92 -14.63 -14.50
N GLY A 47 -2.87 -14.55 -13.56
CA GLY A 47 -2.57 -14.43 -12.13
C GLY A 47 -1.95 -13.11 -11.66
N ASN A 48 -2.49 -11.96 -12.08
CA ASN A 48 -2.21 -10.58 -11.61
C ASN A 48 -0.88 -10.42 -10.85
N PRO A 49 0.27 -10.64 -11.49
CA PRO A 49 1.51 -10.80 -10.76
C PRO A 49 2.01 -9.48 -10.17
N ILE A 50 2.66 -9.55 -9.01
CA ILE A 50 3.30 -8.41 -8.35
C ILE A 50 4.77 -8.39 -8.73
N THR A 51 5.21 -7.34 -9.41
CA THR A 51 6.63 -7.15 -9.76
C THR A 51 7.25 -6.09 -8.84
N ILE A 52 8.32 -6.47 -8.13
CA ILE A 52 9.07 -5.61 -7.19
C ILE A 52 10.32 -5.07 -7.88
N ASN A 53 10.62 -3.79 -7.69
CA ASN A 53 11.92 -3.24 -8.08
C ASN A 53 13.00 -3.76 -7.10
N SER A 54 13.91 -4.59 -7.59
CA SER A 54 14.96 -5.21 -6.77
C SER A 54 16.00 -4.21 -6.26
N THR A 55 16.43 -3.24 -7.07
CA THR A 55 17.35 -2.17 -6.66
C THR A 55 16.78 -1.35 -5.49
N TRP A 56 15.50 -1.00 -5.56
CA TRP A 56 14.82 -0.32 -4.46
C TRP A 56 14.67 -1.23 -3.23
N ALA A 57 14.28 -2.49 -3.45
CA ALA A 57 14.02 -3.44 -2.37
C ALA A 57 15.29 -3.70 -1.53
N GLU A 58 16.47 -3.75 -2.15
CA GLU A 58 17.75 -3.89 -1.45
C GLU A 58 18.06 -2.71 -0.51
N GLY A 59 17.69 -1.49 -0.91
CA GLY A 59 17.92 -0.27 -0.14
C GLY A 59 16.94 -0.02 1.01
N VAL A 60 15.95 -0.89 1.23
CA VAL A 60 14.90 -0.68 2.24
C VAL A 60 14.78 -1.84 3.24
N THR A 61 14.21 -1.55 4.41
CA THR A 61 13.97 -2.53 5.46
C THR A 61 12.85 -3.52 5.12
N ASP A 62 12.83 -4.69 5.78
CA ASP A 62 11.75 -5.69 5.64
C ASP A 62 10.37 -5.10 5.95
N LYS A 63 10.32 -4.18 6.92
CA LYS A 63 9.09 -3.47 7.29
C LYS A 63 8.54 -2.64 6.14
N ARG A 64 9.41 -1.91 5.45
CA ARG A 64 9.03 -1.07 4.30
C ARG A 64 8.65 -1.92 3.10
N LEU A 65 9.41 -2.99 2.84
CA LEU A 65 9.06 -3.97 1.82
C LEU A 65 7.70 -4.65 2.10
N GLN A 66 7.43 -5.03 3.35
CA GLN A 66 6.14 -5.58 3.78
C GLN A 66 4.99 -4.61 3.54
N ALA A 67 5.15 -3.33 3.87
CA ALA A 67 4.11 -2.33 3.63
C ALA A 67 3.81 -2.16 2.13
N THR A 68 4.85 -2.15 1.29
CA THR A 68 4.70 -2.12 -0.18
C THR A 68 4.02 -3.40 -0.70
N LEU A 69 4.42 -4.59 -0.23
CA LEU A 69 3.74 -5.84 -0.61
C LEU A 69 2.29 -5.87 -0.14
N TYR A 70 1.99 -5.29 1.02
CA TYR A 70 0.61 -5.13 1.47
C TYR A 70 -0.18 -4.24 0.52
N HIS A 71 0.41 -3.13 0.07
CA HIS A 71 -0.20 -2.24 -0.92
C HIS A 71 -0.52 -2.97 -2.23
N GLU A 72 0.46 -3.64 -2.82
CA GLU A 72 0.26 -4.38 -4.08
C GLU A 72 -0.75 -5.53 -3.91
N SER A 73 -0.75 -6.24 -2.78
CA SER A 73 -1.77 -7.25 -2.50
C SER A 73 -3.20 -6.68 -2.46
N MET A 74 -3.37 -5.41 -2.09
CA MET A 74 -4.69 -4.76 -2.18
C MET A 74 -5.12 -4.58 -3.63
N HIS A 75 -4.18 -4.32 -4.54
CA HIS A 75 -4.48 -4.15 -5.95
C HIS A 75 -4.88 -5.46 -6.62
N VAL A 76 -4.25 -6.58 -6.25
CA VAL A 76 -4.68 -7.92 -6.66
C VAL A 76 -6.13 -8.16 -6.24
N GLN A 77 -6.44 -7.99 -4.94
CA GLN A 77 -7.80 -8.15 -4.43
C GLN A 77 -8.80 -7.21 -5.11
N GLN A 78 -8.45 -5.93 -5.29
CA GLN A 78 -9.33 -4.96 -5.97
C GLN A 78 -9.63 -5.36 -7.42
N HIS A 79 -8.65 -5.95 -8.11
CA HIS A 79 -8.87 -6.45 -9.46
C HIS A 79 -9.83 -7.64 -9.46
N GLU A 80 -9.67 -8.59 -8.54
CA GLU A 80 -10.58 -9.72 -8.33
C GLU A 80 -12.00 -9.28 -7.96
N ASP A 81 -12.12 -8.20 -7.17
CA ASP A 81 -13.39 -7.55 -6.81
C ASP A 81 -14.01 -6.74 -7.97
N GLY A 82 -13.43 -6.78 -9.17
CA GLY A 82 -13.92 -6.08 -10.36
C GLY A 82 -13.64 -4.57 -10.38
N MET A 83 -12.80 -4.05 -9.48
CA MET A 83 -12.32 -2.67 -9.55
C MET A 83 -11.18 -2.57 -10.59
N THR A 84 -11.53 -2.61 -11.87
CA THR A 84 -10.58 -2.57 -12.98
C THR A 84 -10.75 -1.32 -13.85
N GLY A 85 -9.76 -1.03 -14.70
CA GLY A 85 -9.81 0.10 -15.64
C GLY A 85 -9.34 1.45 -15.08
N GLN A 86 -9.11 2.39 -16.02
CA GLN A 86 -8.55 3.72 -15.72
C GLN A 86 -9.51 4.63 -14.96
N SER A 87 -10.82 4.52 -15.22
CA SER A 87 -11.84 5.33 -14.53
C SER A 87 -11.85 5.06 -13.03
N LEU A 88 -11.65 3.82 -12.59
CA LEU A 88 -11.62 3.41 -11.18
C LEU A 88 -10.25 3.59 -10.51
N SER A 89 -9.20 3.93 -11.27
CA SER A 89 -7.83 4.10 -10.75
C SER A 89 -7.75 5.06 -9.55
N PRO A 90 -8.35 6.26 -9.58
CA PRO A 90 -8.31 7.16 -8.42
C PRO A 90 -8.87 6.53 -7.14
N LEU A 91 -9.97 5.78 -7.26
CA LEU A 91 -10.63 5.14 -6.13
C LEU A 91 -9.77 4.00 -5.59
N ARG A 92 -9.23 3.16 -6.48
CA ARG A 92 -8.36 2.03 -6.10
C ARG A 92 -7.12 2.50 -5.36
N GLU A 93 -6.42 3.49 -5.90
CA GLU A 93 -5.22 4.09 -5.31
C GLU A 93 -5.50 4.72 -3.95
N PHE A 94 -6.61 5.46 -3.83
CA PHE A 94 -7.04 6.03 -2.55
C PHE A 94 -7.26 4.93 -1.51
N HIS A 95 -7.99 3.87 -1.87
CA HIS A 95 -8.27 2.76 -0.98
C HIS A 95 -7.00 1.98 -0.60
N ALA A 96 -6.12 1.69 -1.55
CA ALA A 96 -4.88 0.94 -1.34
C ALA A 96 -3.94 1.69 -0.39
N HIS A 97 -3.66 2.98 -0.64
CA HIS A 97 -2.82 3.79 0.25
C HIS A 97 -3.41 3.98 1.64
N ASN A 98 -4.73 4.13 1.75
CA ASN A 98 -5.39 4.27 3.06
C ASN A 98 -5.28 2.97 3.88
N ARG A 99 -5.49 1.81 3.24
CA ARG A 99 -5.35 0.50 3.88
C ARG A 99 -3.89 0.21 4.26
N GLU A 100 -2.95 0.51 3.37
CA GLU A 100 -1.51 0.41 3.60
C GLU A 100 -1.07 1.25 4.81
N LEU A 101 -1.46 2.54 4.86
CA LEU A 101 -1.08 3.41 5.96
C LEU A 101 -1.61 2.90 7.32
N ARG A 102 -2.86 2.42 7.35
CA ARG A 102 -3.43 1.83 8.57
C ARG A 102 -2.71 0.55 8.98
N HIS A 103 -2.36 -0.30 8.02
CA HIS A 103 -1.57 -1.49 8.27
C HIS A 103 -0.19 -1.13 8.83
N ALA A 104 0.50 -0.18 8.22
CA ALA A 104 1.80 0.30 8.67
C ALA A 104 1.75 0.91 10.08
N MET A 105 0.73 1.71 10.40
CA MET A 105 0.48 2.22 11.76
C MET A 105 0.22 1.10 12.77
N LYS A 106 -0.55 0.07 12.38
CA LYS A 106 -0.87 -1.05 13.26
C LYS A 106 0.36 -1.90 13.61
N HIS A 107 1.27 -2.05 12.66
CA HIS A 107 2.43 -2.94 12.77
C HIS A 107 3.77 -2.21 12.94
N ASN A 108 3.74 -0.89 13.13
CA ASN A 108 4.95 -0.05 13.29
C ASN A 108 5.98 -0.29 12.15
N LEU A 109 5.49 -0.19 10.91
CA LEU A 109 6.28 -0.51 9.71
C LEU A 109 6.98 0.70 9.08
N TYR A 110 6.51 1.91 9.35
CA TYR A 110 7.00 3.13 8.74
C TYR A 110 7.73 4.03 9.71
N SER A 111 8.78 4.68 9.19
CA SER A 111 9.33 5.87 9.81
C SER A 111 8.32 7.02 9.75
N HIS A 112 8.60 8.09 10.48
CA HIS A 112 7.78 9.30 10.41
C HIS A 112 7.67 9.86 8.98
N GLU A 113 8.79 9.95 8.26
CA GLU A 113 8.84 10.47 6.89
C GLU A 113 7.97 9.65 5.92
N ASP A 114 8.00 8.32 6.06
CA ASP A 114 7.18 7.42 5.26
C ASP A 114 5.68 7.64 5.49
N MET A 115 5.29 7.87 6.75
CA MET A 115 3.89 8.21 7.09
C MET A 115 3.46 9.52 6.44
N VAL A 116 4.28 10.56 6.52
CA VAL A 116 4.01 11.87 5.91
C VAL A 116 3.91 11.75 4.39
N GLY A 117 4.85 11.04 3.76
CA GLY A 117 4.84 10.79 2.32
C GLY A 117 3.57 10.06 1.87
N LYS A 118 3.14 9.04 2.63
CA LYS A 118 1.91 8.29 2.34
C LYS A 118 0.66 9.13 2.54
N LEU A 119 0.62 10.01 3.54
CA LEU A 119 -0.48 10.95 3.72
C LEU A 119 -0.63 11.92 2.56
N LYS A 120 0.48 12.44 2.04
CA LYS A 120 0.46 13.29 0.84
C LYS A 120 -0.16 12.54 -0.35
N LYS A 121 0.20 11.26 -0.57
CA LYS A 121 -0.41 10.42 -1.61
C LYS A 121 -1.91 10.21 -1.37
N ILE A 122 -2.32 9.89 -0.14
CA ILE A 122 -3.75 9.72 0.21
C ILE A 122 -4.54 11.00 -0.09
N ASN A 123 -4.03 12.17 0.32
CA ASN A 123 -4.71 13.45 0.05
C ASN A 123 -4.78 13.77 -1.44
N LYS A 124 -3.70 13.49 -2.20
CA LYS A 124 -3.68 13.65 -3.66
C LYS A 124 -4.78 12.81 -4.32
N TYR A 125 -4.87 11.52 -3.98
CA TYR A 125 -5.89 10.65 -4.55
C TYR A 125 -7.29 10.94 -4.03
N ALA A 126 -7.44 11.39 -2.78
CA ALA A 126 -8.71 11.88 -2.25
C ALA A 126 -9.25 13.03 -3.10
N GLY A 127 -8.40 13.99 -3.48
CA GLY A 127 -8.77 15.07 -4.40
C GLY A 127 -9.26 14.52 -5.75
N LYS A 128 -8.50 13.60 -6.35
CA LYS A 128 -8.90 12.96 -7.62
C LYS A 128 -10.22 12.19 -7.51
N VAL A 129 -10.46 11.47 -6.41
CA VAL A 129 -11.72 10.74 -6.18
C VAL A 129 -12.89 11.71 -6.08
N LYS A 130 -12.76 12.83 -5.36
CA LYS A 130 -13.84 13.81 -5.27
C LYS A 130 -14.18 14.44 -6.61
N THR A 131 -13.17 14.65 -7.47
CA THR A 131 -13.39 15.15 -8.84
C THR A 131 -14.08 14.11 -9.72
N ALA A 132 -13.59 12.86 -9.72
CA ALA A 132 -14.11 11.80 -10.59
C ALA A 132 -15.42 11.15 -10.09
N PHE A 133 -15.63 11.15 -8.77
CA PHE A 133 -16.77 10.54 -8.08
C PHE A 133 -17.33 11.51 -7.01
N PRO A 134 -17.95 12.63 -7.40
CA PRO A 134 -18.40 13.65 -6.45
C PRO A 134 -19.35 13.12 -5.37
N HIS A 135 -20.21 12.15 -5.72
CA HIS A 135 -21.12 11.48 -4.79
C HIS A 135 -20.42 10.70 -3.66
N LEU A 136 -19.11 10.44 -3.77
CA LEU A 136 -18.31 9.79 -2.72
C LEU A 136 -17.59 10.76 -1.80
N SER A 137 -17.69 12.08 -2.02
CA SER A 137 -16.92 13.10 -1.29
C SER A 137 -17.05 12.98 0.23
N ASP A 138 -18.27 12.80 0.74
CA ASP A 138 -18.53 12.63 2.19
C ASP A 138 -17.92 11.35 2.76
N ASN A 139 -17.84 10.28 1.96
CA ASN A 139 -17.19 9.04 2.37
C ASN A 139 -15.67 9.25 2.44
N VAL A 140 -15.09 9.91 1.42
CA VAL A 140 -13.67 10.27 1.39
C VAL A 140 -13.29 11.10 2.62
N GLU A 141 -14.06 12.14 2.94
CA GLU A 141 -13.82 12.99 4.12
C GLU A 141 -13.90 12.21 5.43
N ARG A 142 -14.92 11.35 5.59
CA ARG A 142 -15.03 10.48 6.77
C ARG A 142 -13.82 9.56 6.91
N GLN A 143 -13.29 9.04 5.80
CA GLN A 143 -12.10 8.19 5.81
C GLN A 143 -10.84 8.97 6.19
N LEU A 144 -10.65 10.18 5.66
CA LEU A 144 -9.53 11.06 6.02
C LEU A 144 -9.60 11.46 7.49
N GLY A 145 -10.79 11.81 7.99
CA GLY A 145 -11.02 12.12 9.41
C GLY A 145 -10.64 10.95 10.33
N ARG A 146 -10.97 9.71 9.95
CA ARG A 146 -10.59 8.50 10.71
C ARG A 146 -9.07 8.28 10.75
N ILE A 147 -8.35 8.56 9.66
CA ILE A 147 -6.89 8.44 9.62
C ILE A 147 -6.24 9.49 10.52
N ARG A 148 -6.74 10.73 10.50
CA ARG A 148 -6.24 11.84 11.33
C ARG A 148 -6.50 11.61 12.83
N LYS A 149 -7.73 11.21 13.19
CA LYS A 149 -8.15 11.04 14.59
C LYS A 149 -7.76 9.68 15.19
N GLY A 150 -7.61 8.64 14.35
CA GLY A 150 -7.46 7.24 14.76
C GLY A 150 -8.69 6.67 15.47
N LYS A 151 -8.67 5.35 15.73
CA LYS A 151 -9.56 4.71 16.72
C LYS A 151 -8.76 4.50 18.01
N LYS A 152 -9.39 4.60 19.20
CA LYS A 152 -8.71 4.24 20.46
C LYS A 152 -8.20 2.79 20.38
N PRO A 153 -6.95 2.50 20.79
CA PRO A 153 -5.93 3.41 21.31
C PRO A 153 -5.29 4.29 20.21
N ALA A 154 -4.96 5.54 20.55
CA ALA A 154 -4.48 6.60 19.64
C ALA A 154 -3.25 6.24 18.78
N LYS A 155 -2.54 5.14 19.09
CA LYS A 155 -1.42 4.57 18.29
C LYS A 155 -1.76 4.23 16.83
N HIS A 156 -3.02 4.31 16.43
CA HIS A 156 -3.47 4.12 15.05
C HIS A 156 -3.96 5.42 14.40
N SER A 157 -3.61 6.57 14.97
CA SER A 157 -3.86 7.90 14.41
C SER A 157 -2.57 8.47 13.84
N VAL A 158 -2.69 9.18 12.72
CA VAL A 158 -1.58 10.00 12.21
C VAL A 158 -1.13 11.00 13.24
N SER A 159 -2.07 11.65 13.95
CA SER A 159 -1.74 12.65 14.97
C SER A 159 -0.86 12.10 16.08
N TYR A 160 -1.02 10.84 16.50
CA TYR A 160 -0.12 10.19 17.46
C TYR A 160 1.29 9.99 16.91
N TRP A 161 1.41 9.57 15.64
CA TRP A 161 2.70 9.34 15.01
C TRP A 161 3.41 10.64 14.61
N THR A 162 2.66 11.72 14.39
CA THR A 162 3.23 13.04 14.09
C THR A 162 3.51 13.87 15.34
N LYS A 163 2.74 13.73 16.42
CA LYS A 163 2.96 14.45 17.70
C LYS A 163 4.08 13.86 18.57
N ARG A 164 4.54 12.64 18.29
CA ARG A 164 5.75 12.07 18.92
C ARG A 164 7.06 12.75 18.51
N VAL A 165 6.99 13.86 17.78
CA VAL A 165 8.12 14.59 17.19
C VAL A 165 8.05 16.10 17.51
N ASP A 166 7.13 16.56 18.36
CA ASP A 166 7.37 17.83 19.05
C ASP A 166 8.25 17.51 20.28
N PRO A 167 9.49 18.03 20.36
CA PRO A 167 10.32 17.89 21.55
C PRO A 167 9.68 18.52 22.79
#